data_AF-A0A1S9DDD2-F1
#
_entry.id   AF-A0A1S9DDD2-F1
#
_cell.length_a   1.000
_cell.length_b   1.000
_cell.length_c   1.000
_cell.angle_alpha   90.00
_cell.angle_beta   90.00
_cell.angle_gamma   90.00
#
_symmetry.space_group_name_H-M   'P 1'
#
loop_
_entity.id
_entity.type
_entity.pdbx_description
1 polymer ?
#
loop_
_entity_poly.entity_id
_entity_poly.type
_entity_poly.pdbx_seq_one_letter_code
_entity_poly.pdbx_strand_id
1 'polypeptide(L)'
;MAPIHLIATLRPAAGKEQLLREVLRQTVDRVADIEIGCLTFLLTETRGDDVVVVFKVIERWLNLEALEQHHGRDWLQQMYQTFKDNELLDGTERIEHLTLIAGFVAPRVLQGLSTSSVFTIGYCLLLDTVGSEHIGSALGFTSMSLSSLGLLAGPIIGGLIYDLASYVAVFAPAFALIIIEIILCGFLQPLPPGYKHEHHPSSEQSPLLHHRTEGQGQSSPPTLLILLRSPRFLIAMIGMCMLNTFMTALDAVLPIFLQDLFHYTSSQIAIVFLSNSLPLMILSPLAGYFVDRIGPFRPAILGFVLTAPSLMLLGLIHQNTIFSSVLLRLFLFWFGCGVSLAMPALMTEISMATEAVEKRHPGVFGARGAYSQAYGLSNAAFAAGTLAGPLYAGYIRKWAGWGAMTVSMGVLSLVAVGLVVGFTGRRGGWSGCGREDV
;
A
#
# COMPACT_ATOMS: atom_id res chain seq x y z
N MET A 1 -0.14 -33.70 -5.84
CA MET A 1 0.19 -33.07 -4.53
C MET A 1 1.45 -32.25 -4.73
N ALA A 2 1.44 -30.96 -4.38
CA ALA A 2 2.61 -30.11 -4.52
C ALA A 2 3.60 -30.41 -3.37
N PRO A 3 4.92 -30.43 -3.63
CA PRO A 3 5.92 -30.59 -2.59
C PRO A 3 5.86 -29.43 -1.61
N ILE A 4 6.06 -29.72 -0.32
CA ILE A 4 6.07 -28.72 0.75
C ILE A 4 7.48 -28.19 0.88
N HIS A 5 7.61 -26.88 1.02
CA HIS A 5 8.89 -26.23 1.24
C HIS A 5 8.83 -25.50 2.58
N LEU A 6 9.89 -25.62 3.38
CA LEU A 6 10.00 -25.04 4.71
C LEU A 6 11.36 -24.35 4.83
N ILE A 7 11.38 -23.15 5.37
CA ILE A 7 12.61 -22.42 5.67
C ILE A 7 12.57 -22.05 7.15
N ALA A 8 13.43 -22.68 7.95
CA ALA A 8 13.63 -22.30 9.34
C ALA A 8 14.85 -21.38 9.47
N THR A 9 14.66 -20.24 10.13
CA THR A 9 15.74 -19.31 10.47
C THR A 9 16.02 -19.33 11.96
N LEU A 10 17.24 -19.69 12.32
CA LEU A 10 17.71 -19.90 13.69
C LEU A 10 18.83 -18.90 14.02
N ARG A 11 18.67 -18.17 15.13
CA ARG A 11 19.69 -17.25 15.66
C ARG A 11 20.27 -17.83 16.95
N PRO A 12 21.57 -18.18 16.99
CA PRO A 12 22.22 -18.70 18.19
C PRO A 12 22.26 -17.63 19.29
N ALA A 13 22.12 -18.06 20.54
CA ALA A 13 22.43 -17.24 21.70
C ALA A 13 23.95 -16.96 21.79
N ALA A 14 24.32 -15.88 22.46
CA ALA A 14 25.72 -15.43 22.55
C ALA A 14 26.66 -16.55 23.06
N GLY A 15 27.69 -16.89 22.27
CA GLY A 15 28.67 -17.93 22.61
C GLY A 15 28.18 -19.38 22.41
N LYS A 16 26.96 -19.60 21.92
CA LYS A 16 26.38 -20.95 21.69
C LYS A 16 26.46 -21.42 20.24
N GLU A 17 27.10 -20.65 19.35
CA GLU A 17 27.19 -20.91 17.91
C GLU A 17 27.73 -22.30 17.56
N GLN A 18 28.82 -22.73 18.22
CA GLN A 18 29.43 -24.04 17.95
C GLN A 18 28.53 -25.19 18.38
N LEU A 19 27.86 -25.06 19.52
CA LEU A 19 26.96 -26.08 20.04
C LEU A 19 25.72 -26.22 19.14
N LEU A 20 25.15 -25.09 18.70
CA LEU A 20 24.04 -25.10 17.75
C LEU A 20 24.45 -25.71 16.40
N ARG A 21 25.64 -25.37 15.89
CA ARG A 21 26.17 -25.94 14.63
C ARG A 21 26.29 -27.46 14.72
N GLU A 22 26.81 -27.99 15.82
CA GLU A 22 26.98 -29.43 16.02
C GLU A 22 25.63 -30.16 16.06
N VAL A 23 24.67 -29.63 16.83
CA VAL A 23 23.33 -30.22 16.90
C VAL A 23 22.65 -30.21 15.52
N LEU A 24 22.73 -29.09 14.78
CA LEU A 24 22.14 -29.00 13.43
C LEU A 24 22.82 -29.96 12.44
N ARG A 25 24.14 -30.16 12.54
CA ARG A 25 24.87 -31.10 11.69
C ARG A 25 24.41 -32.55 11.94
N GLN A 26 24.27 -32.94 13.20
CA GLN A 26 23.75 -34.25 13.56
C GLN A 26 22.31 -34.46 13.05
N THR A 27 21.50 -33.40 13.03
CA THR A 27 20.16 -33.43 12.44
C THR A 27 20.21 -33.65 10.93
N VAL A 28 21.10 -32.96 10.20
CA VAL A 28 21.27 -33.15 8.74
C VAL A 28 21.58 -34.62 8.44
N ASP A 29 22.53 -35.21 9.18
CA ASP A 29 22.94 -36.61 8.98
C ASP A 29 21.76 -37.57 9.24
N ARG A 30 20.98 -37.33 10.31
CA ARG A 30 19.79 -38.14 10.63
C ARG A 30 18.68 -38.02 9.59
N VAL A 31 18.43 -36.83 9.07
CA VAL A 31 17.43 -36.62 8.01
C VAL A 31 17.85 -37.36 6.74
N ALA A 32 19.12 -37.30 6.37
CA ALA A 32 19.65 -38.00 5.20
C ALA A 32 19.50 -39.53 5.30
N ASP A 33 19.68 -40.09 6.50
CA ASP A 33 19.62 -41.54 6.72
C ASP A 33 18.20 -42.08 6.90
N ILE A 34 17.31 -41.32 7.54
CA ILE A 34 16.01 -41.82 8.03
C ILE A 34 14.84 -41.35 7.15
N GLU A 35 14.89 -40.14 6.62
CA GLU A 35 13.71 -39.47 6.05
C GLU A 35 13.66 -39.57 4.53
N ILE A 36 13.18 -40.71 4.04
CA ILE A 36 13.00 -41.01 2.60
C ILE A 36 12.04 -40.01 1.92
N GLY A 37 11.13 -39.39 2.68
CA GLY A 37 10.19 -38.38 2.20
C GLY A 37 10.76 -36.97 2.03
N CYS A 38 12.01 -36.74 2.46
CA CYS A 38 12.70 -35.46 2.33
C CYS A 38 13.41 -35.37 0.96
N LEU A 39 12.90 -34.51 0.08
CA LEU A 39 13.46 -34.29 -1.25
C LEU A 39 14.72 -33.42 -1.22
N THR A 40 14.84 -32.51 -0.24
CA THR A 40 16.00 -31.63 -0.09
C THR A 40 16.05 -31.15 1.36
N PHE A 41 17.20 -31.29 2.03
CA PHE A 41 17.47 -30.71 3.34
C PHE A 41 18.80 -29.96 3.26
N LEU A 42 18.78 -28.64 3.37
CA LEU A 42 19.94 -27.80 3.12
C LEU A 42 20.16 -26.85 4.29
N LEU A 43 21.27 -27.04 4.99
CA LEU A 43 21.72 -26.17 6.07
C LEU A 43 22.69 -25.12 5.50
N THR A 44 22.36 -23.84 5.66
CA THR A 44 23.25 -22.73 5.33
C THR A 44 23.61 -21.94 6.56
N GLU A 45 24.87 -21.52 6.62
CA GLU A 45 25.37 -20.59 7.62
C GLU A 45 25.67 -19.27 6.93
N THR A 46 25.05 -18.20 7.40
CA THR A 46 25.27 -16.84 6.90
C THR A 46 25.82 -15.95 8.00
N ARG A 47 26.95 -15.30 7.74
CA ARG A 47 27.55 -14.31 8.64
C ARG A 47 27.15 -12.92 8.16
N GLY A 48 26.34 -12.21 8.94
CA GLY A 48 25.94 -10.84 8.63
C GLY A 48 27.06 -9.82 8.87
N ASP A 49 26.91 -8.60 8.36
CA ASP A 49 27.88 -7.51 8.50
C ASP A 49 28.11 -7.11 9.98
N ASP A 50 27.19 -7.43 10.90
CA ASP A 50 27.25 -7.15 12.34
C ASP A 50 27.74 -8.35 13.21
N VAL A 51 28.54 -9.27 12.66
CA VAL A 51 29.14 -10.42 13.39
C VAL A 51 28.16 -11.52 13.82
N VAL A 52 26.84 -11.29 13.77
CA VAL A 52 25.83 -12.29 14.14
C VAL A 52 25.75 -13.42 13.09
N VAL A 53 26.01 -14.65 13.53
CA VAL A 53 25.85 -15.87 12.73
C VAL A 53 24.37 -16.26 12.69
N VAL A 54 23.84 -16.51 11.50
CA VAL A 54 22.45 -16.98 11.31
C VAL A 54 22.46 -18.29 10.55
N PHE A 55 21.79 -19.30 11.11
CA PHE A 55 21.60 -20.59 10.45
C PHE A 55 20.24 -20.61 9.76
N LYS A 56 20.21 -21.05 8.49
CA LYS A 56 18.96 -21.30 7.77
C LYS A 56 18.90 -22.76 7.33
N VAL A 57 17.83 -23.43 7.73
CA VAL A 57 17.51 -24.79 7.32
C VAL A 57 16.43 -24.70 6.25
N ILE A 58 16.70 -25.23 5.06
CA ILE A 58 15.77 -25.25 3.93
C ILE A 58 15.39 -26.70 3.68
N GLU A 59 14.12 -26.99 3.85
CA GLU A 59 13.57 -28.34 3.71
C GLU A 59 12.56 -28.38 2.57
N ARG A 60 12.56 -29.50 1.85
CA ARG A 60 11.61 -29.80 0.80
C ARG A 60 11.08 -31.20 1.01
N TRP A 61 9.79 -31.33 1.23
CA TRP A 61 9.11 -32.59 1.54
C TRP A 61 8.17 -33.00 0.41
N LEU A 62 8.01 -34.31 0.20
CA LEU A 62 7.17 -34.86 -0.85
C LEU A 62 5.69 -34.49 -0.68
N ASN A 63 5.18 -34.57 0.56
CA ASN A 63 3.78 -34.28 0.92
C ASN A 63 3.66 -33.92 2.42
N LEU A 64 2.45 -33.55 2.86
CA LEU A 64 2.17 -33.16 4.25
C LEU A 64 2.37 -34.31 5.24
N GLU A 65 1.97 -35.52 4.85
CA GLU A 65 2.09 -36.72 5.69
C GLU A 65 3.55 -37.03 6.03
N ALA A 66 4.48 -36.89 5.06
CA ALA A 66 5.90 -37.04 5.31
C ALA A 66 6.46 -35.99 6.27
N LEU A 67 6.00 -34.73 6.16
CA LEU A 67 6.38 -33.66 7.09
C LEU A 67 5.82 -33.91 8.51
N GLU A 68 4.57 -34.35 8.63
CA GLU A 68 3.96 -34.68 9.92
C GLU A 68 4.66 -35.88 10.59
N GLN A 69 5.03 -36.90 9.81
CA GLN A 69 5.84 -38.01 10.32
C GLN A 69 7.21 -37.54 10.82
N HIS A 70 7.85 -36.61 10.10
CA HIS A 70 9.12 -36.02 10.53
C HIS A 70 8.98 -35.25 11.85
N HIS A 71 7.96 -34.39 11.97
CA HIS A 71 7.66 -33.67 13.21
C HIS A 71 7.30 -34.59 14.39
N GLY A 72 6.75 -35.77 14.11
CA GLY A 72 6.41 -36.79 15.10
C GLY A 72 7.60 -37.63 15.60
N ARG A 73 8.82 -37.45 15.07
CA ARG A 73 9.98 -38.25 15.48
C ARG A 73 10.48 -37.89 16.88
N ASP A 74 10.67 -38.90 17.71
CA ASP A 74 11.22 -38.75 19.07
C ASP A 74 12.56 -38.00 19.09
N TRP A 75 13.41 -38.27 18.11
CA TRP A 75 14.74 -37.66 18.04
C TRP A 75 14.69 -36.17 17.69
N LEU A 76 13.70 -35.74 16.90
CA LEU A 76 13.51 -34.33 16.56
C LEU A 76 12.95 -33.58 17.78
N GLN A 77 12.04 -34.22 18.53
CA GLN A 77 11.56 -33.68 19.79
C GLN A 77 12.70 -33.52 20.82
N GLN A 78 13.61 -34.49 20.89
CA GLN A 78 14.82 -34.40 21.73
C GLN A 78 15.74 -33.23 21.31
N MET A 79 15.88 -32.97 20.00
CA MET A 79 16.62 -31.81 19.51
C MET A 79 15.97 -30.50 20.01
N TYR A 80 14.66 -30.35 19.87
CA TYR A 80 13.93 -29.19 20.37
C TYR A 80 14.02 -29.04 21.88
N GLN A 81 14.02 -30.15 22.62
CA GLN A 81 14.24 -30.13 24.06
C GLN A 81 15.65 -29.64 24.39
N THR A 82 16.66 -30.09 23.65
CA THR A 82 18.05 -29.63 23.78
C THR A 82 18.18 -28.13 23.52
N PHE A 83 17.43 -27.59 22.55
CA PHE A 83 17.36 -26.14 22.28
C PHE A 83 16.83 -25.35 23.47
N LYS A 84 15.78 -25.86 24.12
CA LYS A 84 15.17 -25.24 25.30
C LYS A 84 16.07 -25.35 26.53
N ASP A 85 16.55 -26.55 26.85
CA ASP A 85 17.31 -26.82 28.07
C ASP A 85 18.64 -26.04 28.12
N ASN A 86 19.23 -25.76 26.95
CA ASN A 86 20.51 -25.05 26.83
C ASN A 86 20.38 -23.58 26.40
N GLU A 87 19.15 -23.07 26.28
CA GLU A 87 18.84 -21.72 25.79
C GLU A 87 19.65 -21.37 24.52
N LEU A 88 19.62 -22.27 23.53
CA LEU A 88 20.50 -22.20 22.37
C LEU A 88 20.17 -21.07 21.40
N LEU A 89 18.98 -20.49 21.48
CA LEU A 89 18.48 -19.50 20.54
C LEU A 89 18.20 -18.15 21.22
N ASP A 90 18.56 -17.05 20.56
CA ASP A 90 18.32 -15.66 20.99
C ASP A 90 16.87 -15.18 20.69
N GLY A 91 15.92 -16.12 20.60
CA GLY A 91 14.54 -15.86 20.22
C GLY A 91 13.80 -17.09 19.71
N THR A 92 12.53 -16.91 19.33
CA THR A 92 11.73 -17.97 18.70
C THR A 92 12.21 -18.26 17.29
N GLU A 93 12.27 -19.55 16.95
CA GLU A 93 12.53 -20.00 15.59
C GLU A 93 11.48 -19.44 14.63
N ARG A 94 11.93 -18.89 13.50
CA ARG A 94 11.04 -18.45 12.43
C ARG A 94 10.94 -19.53 11.37
N ILE A 95 9.82 -20.25 11.36
CA ILE A 95 9.49 -21.26 10.35
C ILE A 95 8.62 -20.60 9.27
N GLU A 96 9.16 -20.47 8.07
CA GLU A 96 8.48 -19.95 6.89
C GLU A 96 8.10 -21.13 5.97
N HIS A 97 6.82 -21.52 5.96
CA HIS A 97 6.33 -22.51 5.00
C HIS A 97 6.16 -21.86 3.62
N LEU A 98 6.96 -22.24 2.61
CA LEU A 98 6.88 -21.70 1.25
C LEU A 98 5.57 -22.08 0.53
N THR A 99 4.98 -23.23 0.85
CA THR A 99 3.67 -23.64 0.30
C THR A 99 2.56 -22.66 0.72
N LEU A 100 2.72 -22.02 1.88
CA LEU A 100 1.85 -20.98 2.39
C LEU A 100 1.94 -19.71 1.52
N ILE A 101 3.14 -19.36 1.03
CA ILE A 101 3.34 -18.18 0.16
C ILE A 101 2.49 -18.31 -1.11
N ALA A 102 2.51 -19.46 -1.78
CA ALA A 102 1.67 -19.71 -2.96
C ALA A 102 0.17 -19.70 -2.60
N GLY A 103 -0.21 -20.26 -1.44
CA GLY A 103 -1.57 -20.19 -0.91
C GLY A 103 -2.07 -18.77 -0.62
N PHE A 104 -1.18 -17.82 -0.33
CA PHE A 104 -1.53 -16.41 -0.15
C PHE A 104 -1.63 -15.60 -1.45
N VAL A 105 -1.02 -16.05 -2.55
CA VAL A 105 -1.06 -15.28 -3.82
C VAL A 105 -2.48 -15.17 -4.36
N ALA A 106 -3.23 -16.26 -4.44
CA ALA A 106 -4.59 -16.24 -5.01
C ALA A 106 -5.55 -15.34 -4.20
N PRO A 107 -5.65 -15.45 -2.86
CA PRO A 107 -6.43 -14.50 -2.05
C PRO A 107 -5.96 -13.04 -2.19
N ARG A 108 -4.66 -12.77 -2.34
CA ARG A 108 -4.14 -11.41 -2.54
C ARG A 108 -4.51 -10.82 -3.89
N VAL A 109 -4.51 -11.63 -4.95
CA VAL A 109 -4.97 -11.20 -6.28
C VAL A 109 -6.46 -10.87 -6.23
N LEU A 110 -7.27 -11.74 -5.60
CA LEU A 110 -8.71 -11.49 -5.41
C LEU A 110 -8.97 -10.23 -4.58
N GLN A 111 -8.20 -10.03 -3.50
CA GLN A 111 -8.26 -8.84 -2.67
C GLN A 111 -7.95 -7.58 -3.51
N GLY A 112 -6.89 -7.60 -4.30
CA GLY A 112 -6.52 -6.47 -5.16
C GLY A 112 -7.59 -6.12 -6.20
N LEU A 113 -8.16 -7.13 -6.87
CA LEU A 113 -9.25 -6.94 -7.84
C LEU A 113 -10.51 -6.37 -7.18
N SER A 114 -10.88 -6.90 -6.02
CA SER A 114 -12.01 -6.43 -5.23
C SER A 114 -11.80 -4.99 -4.76
N THR A 115 -10.66 -4.68 -4.14
CA THR A 115 -10.32 -3.33 -3.68
C THR A 115 -10.33 -2.32 -4.84
N SER A 116 -9.80 -2.68 -6.00
CA SER A 116 -9.84 -1.79 -7.18
C SER A 116 -11.26 -1.47 -7.62
N SER A 117 -12.15 -2.45 -7.55
CA SER A 117 -13.55 -2.28 -7.97
C SER A 117 -14.31 -1.39 -6.98
N VAL A 118 -14.15 -1.65 -5.68
CA VAL A 118 -14.79 -0.88 -4.60
C VAL A 118 -14.32 0.58 -4.61
N PHE A 119 -13.02 0.84 -4.75
CA PHE A 119 -12.50 2.22 -4.81
C PHE A 119 -13.02 2.96 -6.06
N THR A 120 -13.02 2.31 -7.22
CA THR A 120 -13.47 2.94 -8.47
C THR A 120 -14.96 3.26 -8.43
N ILE A 121 -15.80 2.29 -8.03
CA ILE A 121 -17.25 2.47 -7.93
C ILE A 121 -17.59 3.47 -6.82
N GLY A 122 -16.94 3.36 -5.66
CA GLY A 122 -17.17 4.22 -4.51
C GLY A 122 -16.91 5.70 -4.81
N TYR A 123 -15.78 6.02 -5.46
CA TYR A 123 -15.51 7.42 -5.85
C TYR A 123 -16.44 7.92 -6.96
N CYS A 124 -16.84 7.04 -7.89
CA CYS A 124 -17.80 7.40 -8.93
C CYS A 124 -19.17 7.74 -8.33
N LEU A 125 -19.69 6.89 -7.42
CA LEU A 125 -20.93 7.13 -6.70
C LEU A 125 -20.85 8.38 -5.82
N LEU A 126 -19.71 8.62 -5.17
CA LEU A 126 -19.50 9.82 -4.37
C LEU A 126 -19.62 11.08 -5.22
N LEU A 127 -19.06 11.06 -6.43
CA LEU A 127 -19.14 12.17 -7.36
C LEU A 127 -20.56 12.34 -7.91
N ASP A 128 -21.24 11.25 -8.27
CA ASP A 128 -22.61 11.29 -8.78
C ASP A 128 -23.62 11.78 -7.72
N THR A 129 -23.32 11.57 -6.44
CA THR A 129 -24.20 11.98 -5.32
C THR A 129 -23.92 13.41 -4.84
N VAL A 130 -22.65 13.80 -4.70
CA VAL A 130 -22.27 15.11 -4.14
C VAL A 130 -22.14 16.18 -5.23
N GLY A 131 -21.90 15.77 -6.49
CA GLY A 131 -21.58 16.68 -7.58
C GLY A 131 -20.17 17.27 -7.48
N SER A 132 -19.73 18.00 -8.51
CA SER A 132 -18.36 18.53 -8.59
C SER A 132 -18.09 19.77 -7.72
N GLU A 133 -19.12 20.41 -7.17
CA GLU A 133 -18.96 21.64 -6.37
C GLU A 133 -18.44 21.38 -4.94
N HIS A 134 -18.84 20.26 -4.32
CA HIS A 134 -18.49 19.92 -2.93
C HIS A 134 -17.66 18.62 -2.85
N ILE A 135 -17.11 18.18 -3.98
CA ILE A 135 -16.42 16.90 -4.10
C ILE A 135 -15.14 16.86 -3.24
N GLY A 136 -14.46 17.99 -3.06
CA GLY A 136 -13.24 18.06 -2.25
C GLY A 136 -13.50 17.77 -0.79
N SER A 137 -14.53 18.37 -0.19
CA SER A 137 -14.95 18.06 1.18
C SER A 137 -15.32 16.58 1.35
N ALA A 138 -16.08 16.02 0.40
CA ALA A 138 -16.47 14.62 0.42
C ALA A 138 -15.24 13.68 0.33
N LEU A 139 -14.32 13.94 -0.60
CA LEU A 139 -13.06 13.20 -0.73
C LEU A 139 -12.15 13.38 0.49
N GLY A 140 -12.21 14.53 1.16
CA GLY A 140 -11.53 14.78 2.43
C GLY A 140 -12.03 13.86 3.55
N PHE A 141 -13.34 13.66 3.67
CA PHE A 141 -13.93 12.68 4.59
C PHE A 141 -13.57 11.24 4.21
N THR A 142 -13.53 10.90 2.92
CA THR A 142 -13.08 9.57 2.47
C THR A 142 -11.61 9.33 2.79
N SER A 143 -10.76 10.36 2.69
CA SER A 143 -9.34 10.27 3.04
C SER A 143 -9.13 10.10 4.56
N MET A 144 -9.97 10.77 5.35
CA MET A 144 -10.04 10.55 6.80
C MET A 144 -10.45 9.12 7.13
N SER A 145 -11.52 8.59 6.54
CA SER A 145 -11.99 7.23 6.86
C SER A 145 -10.92 6.17 6.56
N LEU A 146 -10.23 6.31 5.42
CA LEU A 146 -9.11 5.44 5.03
C LEU A 146 -7.99 5.44 6.08
N SER A 147 -7.65 6.61 6.61
CA SER A 147 -6.53 6.80 7.54
C SER A 147 -6.88 6.41 8.98
N SER A 148 -8.10 6.75 9.44
CA SER A 148 -8.53 6.56 10.83
C SER A 148 -9.01 5.14 11.12
N LEU A 149 -9.86 4.57 10.26
CA LEU A 149 -10.44 3.24 10.46
C LEU A 149 -9.56 2.14 9.85
N GLY A 150 -8.91 2.41 8.71
CA GLY A 150 -8.06 1.42 8.06
C GLY A 150 -6.67 1.33 8.70
N LEU A 151 -5.88 2.40 8.53
CA LEU A 151 -4.45 2.37 8.83
C LEU A 151 -4.12 2.35 10.33
N LEU A 152 -4.94 3.03 11.15
CA LEU A 152 -4.74 3.10 12.60
C LEU A 152 -5.45 1.98 13.37
N ALA A 153 -6.75 1.78 13.12
CA ALA A 153 -7.50 0.78 13.87
C ALA A 153 -7.07 -0.65 13.51
N GLY A 154 -6.63 -0.89 12.27
CA GLY A 154 -6.20 -2.21 11.79
C GLY A 154 -5.09 -2.86 12.65
N PRO A 155 -3.90 -2.26 12.77
CA PRO A 155 -2.81 -2.82 13.59
C PRO A 155 -3.17 -2.93 15.08
N ILE A 156 -3.92 -1.97 15.62
CA ILE A 156 -4.31 -1.96 17.05
C ILE A 156 -5.28 -3.10 17.36
N ILE A 157 -6.38 -3.20 16.60
CA ILE A 157 -7.40 -4.24 16.78
C ILE A 157 -6.81 -5.61 16.41
N GLY A 158 -6.08 -5.68 15.30
CA GLY A 158 -5.47 -6.91 14.83
C GLY A 158 -4.40 -7.46 15.78
N GLY A 159 -3.56 -6.58 16.33
CA GLY A 159 -2.55 -6.94 17.34
C GLY A 159 -3.18 -7.46 18.63
N LEU A 160 -4.19 -6.76 19.16
CA LEU A 160 -4.90 -7.18 20.37
C LEU A 160 -5.58 -8.56 20.21
N ILE A 161 -6.24 -8.80 19.06
CA ILE A 161 -6.90 -10.08 18.79
C ILE A 161 -5.86 -11.20 18.58
N TYR A 162 -4.74 -10.89 17.93
CA TYR A 162 -3.65 -11.84 17.74
C TYR A 162 -3.12 -12.36 19.08
N ASP A 163 -2.91 -11.45 20.04
CA ASP A 163 -2.41 -11.78 21.38
C ASP A 163 -3.41 -12.61 22.21
N LEU A 164 -4.72 -12.41 22.02
CA LEU A 164 -5.77 -13.03 22.83
C LEU A 164 -6.32 -14.36 22.27
N ALA A 165 -6.44 -14.48 20.95
CA ALA A 165 -7.33 -15.49 20.35
C ALA A 165 -6.71 -16.30 19.20
N SER A 166 -5.45 -16.04 18.81
CA SER A 166 -4.68 -16.65 17.70
C SER A 166 -4.78 -15.95 16.33
N TYR A 167 -3.88 -16.33 15.41
CA TYR A 167 -3.76 -15.76 14.05
C TYR A 167 -5.07 -15.77 13.25
N VAL A 168 -5.85 -16.85 13.32
CA VAL A 168 -7.10 -16.98 12.52
C VAL A 168 -8.18 -16.01 13.02
N ALA A 169 -8.19 -15.69 14.33
CA ALA A 169 -9.18 -14.80 14.92
C ALA A 169 -9.05 -13.34 14.40
N VAL A 170 -7.85 -12.94 13.96
CA VAL A 170 -7.58 -11.59 13.40
C VAL A 170 -8.42 -11.32 12.15
N PHE A 171 -8.84 -12.35 11.40
CA PHE A 171 -9.67 -12.18 10.22
C PHE A 171 -11.14 -11.92 10.52
N ALA A 172 -11.64 -12.27 11.71
CA ALA A 172 -13.04 -12.09 12.11
C ALA A 172 -13.54 -10.64 11.99
N PRO A 173 -12.85 -9.61 12.53
CA PRO A 173 -13.29 -8.21 12.37
C PRO A 173 -13.26 -7.75 10.90
N ALA A 174 -12.34 -8.25 10.08
CA ALA A 174 -12.30 -7.93 8.65
C ALA A 174 -13.55 -8.46 7.93
N PHE A 175 -13.97 -9.70 8.21
CA PHE A 175 -15.21 -10.26 7.68
C PHE A 175 -16.45 -9.52 8.20
N ALA A 176 -16.46 -9.12 9.47
CA ALA A 176 -17.56 -8.33 10.03
C ALA A 176 -17.74 -6.99 9.31
N LEU A 177 -16.64 -6.26 9.05
CA LEU A 177 -16.67 -5.01 8.29
C LEU A 177 -17.16 -5.20 6.85
N ILE A 178 -16.76 -6.30 6.20
CA ILE A 178 -17.26 -6.64 4.85
C ILE A 178 -18.77 -6.92 4.87
N ILE A 179 -19.28 -7.64 5.87
CA ILE A 179 -20.72 -7.90 6.01
C ILE A 179 -21.48 -6.58 6.23
N ILE A 180 -20.96 -5.70 7.08
CA ILE A 180 -21.53 -4.37 7.30
C ILE A 180 -21.57 -3.58 5.99
N GLU A 181 -20.48 -3.57 5.22
CA GLU A 181 -20.42 -2.90 3.92
C GLU A 181 -21.46 -3.45 2.94
N ILE A 182 -21.63 -4.78 2.86
CA ILE A 182 -22.67 -5.40 2.00
C ILE A 182 -24.07 -4.94 2.41
N ILE A 183 -24.34 -4.88 3.72
CA ILE A 183 -25.61 -4.40 4.25
C ILE A 183 -25.82 -2.94 3.89
N LEU A 184 -24.81 -2.09 4.09
CA LEU A 184 -24.86 -0.66 3.76
C LEU A 184 -25.06 -0.45 2.25
N CYS A 185 -24.37 -1.21 1.41
CA CYS A 185 -24.58 -1.19 -0.03
C CYS A 185 -26.00 -1.63 -0.42
N GLY A 186 -26.59 -2.58 0.31
CA GLY A 186 -27.98 -3.00 0.12
C GLY A 186 -29.01 -1.90 0.43
N PHE A 187 -28.64 -0.90 1.24
CA PHE A 187 -29.50 0.26 1.56
C PHE A 187 -29.34 1.44 0.58
N LEU A 188 -28.33 1.43 -0.30
CA LEU A 188 -28.20 2.46 -1.33
C LEU A 188 -29.39 2.38 -2.28
N GLN A 189 -30.25 3.40 -2.23
CA GLN A 189 -31.37 3.52 -3.17
C GLN A 189 -30.85 3.79 -4.59
N PRO A 190 -31.48 3.21 -5.64
CA PRO A 190 -31.14 3.55 -7.01
C PRO A 190 -31.32 5.07 -7.21
N LEU A 191 -30.34 5.70 -7.86
CA LEU A 191 -30.37 7.15 -8.15
C LEU A 191 -31.72 7.54 -8.79
N PRO A 192 -32.28 8.71 -8.43
CA PRO A 192 -33.59 9.13 -8.93
C PRO A 192 -33.62 9.17 -10.46
N PRO A 193 -34.74 8.80 -11.11
CA PRO A 193 -34.87 8.58 -12.56
C PRO A 193 -34.77 9.84 -13.45
N GLY A 194 -34.18 10.94 -12.95
CA GLY A 194 -34.02 12.21 -13.66
C GLY A 194 -32.69 12.37 -14.41
N TYR A 195 -31.69 11.53 -14.16
CA TYR A 195 -30.42 11.57 -14.88
C TYR A 195 -30.53 10.78 -16.19
N LYS A 196 -30.94 11.46 -17.26
CA LYS A 196 -31.01 10.88 -18.60
C LYS A 196 -29.60 10.61 -19.15
N HIS A 197 -28.99 9.49 -18.78
CA HIS A 197 -28.25 8.75 -19.79
C HIS A 197 -29.30 8.00 -20.62
N GLU A 198 -29.33 8.23 -21.93
CA GLU A 198 -30.08 7.36 -22.84
C GLU A 198 -29.58 5.92 -22.63
N HIS A 199 -30.37 5.15 -21.89
CA HIS A 199 -30.19 3.72 -21.71
C HIS A 199 -30.36 3.07 -23.09
N HIS A 200 -29.27 2.84 -23.80
CA HIS A 200 -29.20 1.67 -24.65
C HIS A 200 -29.01 0.47 -23.72
N PRO A 201 -29.98 -0.46 -23.63
CA PRO A 201 -29.84 -1.62 -22.78
C PRO A 201 -28.70 -2.48 -23.33
N SER A 202 -27.54 -2.43 -22.67
CA SER A 202 -26.52 -3.46 -22.83
C SER A 202 -27.08 -4.73 -22.18
N SER A 203 -27.83 -5.52 -22.95
CA SER A 203 -28.14 -6.88 -22.53
C SER A 203 -26.84 -7.67 -22.52
N GLU A 204 -26.69 -8.60 -21.58
CA GLU A 204 -25.58 -9.57 -21.54
C GLU A 204 -25.48 -10.44 -22.81
N GLN A 205 -26.46 -10.31 -23.73
CA GLN A 205 -26.51 -10.97 -25.03
C GLN A 205 -25.97 -10.10 -26.18
N SER A 206 -25.42 -8.92 -25.88
CA SER A 206 -24.82 -8.07 -26.90
C SER A 206 -23.57 -8.75 -27.48
N PRO A 207 -23.48 -9.00 -28.80
CA PRO A 207 -22.35 -9.70 -29.39
C PRO A 207 -21.04 -8.91 -29.16
N LEU A 208 -20.00 -9.60 -28.67
CA LEU A 208 -18.67 -9.03 -28.39
C LEU A 208 -17.95 -8.46 -29.63
N LEU A 209 -18.42 -8.81 -30.84
CA LEU A 209 -17.94 -8.28 -32.11
C LEU A 209 -19.10 -7.57 -32.83
N HIS A 210 -19.02 -6.24 -32.90
CA HIS A 210 -19.89 -5.48 -33.80
C HIS A 210 -19.47 -5.71 -35.25
N HIS A 211 -20.41 -6.13 -36.10
CA HIS A 211 -20.25 -6.03 -37.54
C HIS A 211 -20.17 -4.52 -37.88
N ARG A 212 -18.98 -4.04 -38.23
CA ARG A 212 -18.74 -2.65 -38.61
C ARG A 212 -19.42 -2.40 -39.96
N THR A 213 -20.62 -1.81 -39.94
CA THR A 213 -21.21 -1.27 -41.16
C THR A 213 -20.40 -0.04 -41.56
N GLU A 214 -19.75 -0.12 -42.71
CA GLU A 214 -19.02 0.97 -43.35
C GLU A 214 -19.99 2.15 -43.56
N GLY A 215 -19.83 3.26 -42.84
CA GLY A 215 -20.76 4.37 -43.02
C GLY A 215 -20.72 5.58 -42.08
N GLN A 216 -19.89 5.62 -41.03
CA GLN A 216 -19.65 6.86 -40.26
C GLN A 216 -18.28 6.80 -39.56
N GLY A 217 -17.26 7.24 -40.30
CA GLY A 217 -15.90 7.38 -39.79
C GLY A 217 -15.73 8.69 -39.03
N GLN A 218 -15.88 8.65 -37.70
CA GLN A 218 -15.05 9.46 -36.82
C GLN A 218 -14.40 8.52 -35.80
N SER A 219 -13.14 8.20 -36.07
CA SER A 219 -12.25 7.54 -35.13
C SER A 219 -11.94 8.50 -33.99
N SER A 220 -12.85 8.64 -33.03
CA SER A 220 -12.51 9.23 -31.75
C SER A 220 -11.37 8.39 -31.15
N PRO A 221 -10.23 8.99 -30.78
CA PRO A 221 -9.18 8.25 -30.09
C PRO A 221 -9.76 7.56 -28.85
N PRO A 222 -9.22 6.40 -28.43
CA PRO A 222 -9.78 5.68 -27.29
C PRO A 222 -9.83 6.63 -26.09
N THR A 223 -10.99 6.68 -25.44
CA THR A 223 -11.35 7.65 -24.40
C THR A 223 -10.27 7.83 -23.32
N LEU A 224 -9.58 6.74 -22.95
CA LEU A 224 -8.42 6.75 -22.05
C LEU A 224 -7.24 7.59 -22.56
N LEU A 225 -6.95 7.53 -23.87
CA LEU A 225 -5.89 8.32 -24.51
C LEU A 225 -6.25 9.81 -24.52
N ILE A 226 -7.53 10.17 -24.62
CA ILE A 226 -7.98 11.57 -24.52
C ILE A 226 -7.74 12.09 -23.10
N LEU A 227 -8.10 11.32 -22.07
CA LEU A 227 -7.81 11.65 -20.67
C LEU A 227 -6.30 11.80 -20.41
N LEU A 228 -5.49 10.83 -20.85
CA LEU A 228 -4.02 10.88 -20.67
C LEU A 228 -3.35 12.02 -21.43
N ARG A 229 -3.97 12.48 -22.53
CA ARG A 229 -3.49 13.63 -23.30
C ARG A 229 -3.87 14.97 -22.65
N SER A 230 -4.79 14.97 -21.69
CA SER A 230 -5.08 16.14 -20.85
C SER A 230 -3.93 16.34 -19.85
N PRO A 231 -3.20 17.47 -19.92
CA PRO A 231 -2.05 17.69 -19.04
C PRO A 231 -2.46 17.74 -17.57
N ARG A 232 -3.61 18.36 -17.26
CA ARG A 232 -4.14 18.47 -15.88
C ARG A 232 -4.37 17.10 -15.25
N PHE A 233 -5.04 16.22 -16.00
CA PHE A 233 -5.32 14.86 -15.59
C PHE A 233 -4.03 14.05 -15.38
N LEU A 234 -3.08 14.14 -16.32
CA LEU A 234 -1.80 13.45 -16.23
C LEU A 234 -0.97 13.91 -15.01
N ILE A 235 -0.94 15.21 -14.72
CA ILE A 235 -0.21 15.74 -13.54
C ILE A 235 -0.85 15.25 -12.25
N ALA A 236 -2.19 15.24 -12.18
CA ALA A 236 -2.89 14.73 -11.00
C ALA A 236 -2.58 13.25 -10.77
N MET A 237 -2.53 12.43 -11.84
CA MET A 237 -2.11 11.04 -11.77
C MET A 237 -0.65 10.86 -11.33
N ILE A 238 0.27 11.62 -11.92
CA ILE A 238 1.70 11.56 -11.55
C ILE A 238 1.87 11.99 -10.08
N GLY A 239 1.22 13.07 -9.67
CA GLY A 239 1.22 13.54 -8.29
C GLY A 239 0.68 12.48 -7.34
N MET A 240 -0.43 11.82 -7.69
CA MET A 240 -1.00 10.76 -6.87
C MET A 240 -0.08 9.54 -6.75
N CYS A 241 0.53 9.14 -7.88
CA CYS A 241 1.53 8.07 -7.92
C CYS A 241 2.72 8.40 -7.01
N MET A 242 3.30 9.60 -7.13
CA MET A 242 4.43 10.05 -6.31
C MET A 242 4.07 10.11 -4.82
N LEU A 243 2.91 10.67 -4.47
CA LEU A 243 2.45 10.76 -3.09
C LEU A 243 2.32 9.37 -2.46
N ASN A 244 1.78 8.41 -3.20
CA ASN A 244 1.62 7.05 -2.74
C ASN A 244 2.94 6.25 -2.73
N THR A 245 3.87 6.54 -3.64
CA THR A 245 5.25 6.06 -3.55
C THR A 245 5.91 6.51 -2.26
N PHE A 246 5.71 7.77 -1.84
CA PHE A 246 6.32 8.27 -0.60
C PHE A 246 5.77 7.59 0.65
N MET A 247 4.44 7.44 0.71
CA MET A 247 3.77 6.74 1.81
C MET A 247 4.27 5.30 1.95
N THR A 248 4.20 4.53 0.86
CA THR A 248 4.56 3.11 0.90
C THR A 248 6.06 2.86 1.03
N ALA A 249 6.91 3.79 0.55
CA ALA A 249 8.34 3.80 0.82
C ALA A 249 8.65 3.93 2.32
N LEU A 250 7.98 4.87 3.01
CA LEU A 250 8.13 5.03 4.46
C LEU A 250 7.57 3.82 5.20
N ASP A 251 6.37 3.34 4.85
CA ASP A 251 5.77 2.18 5.51
C ASP A 251 6.66 0.93 5.43
N ALA A 252 7.34 0.71 4.31
CA ALA A 252 8.22 -0.44 4.13
C ALA A 252 9.55 -0.33 4.89
N VAL A 253 10.15 0.86 4.92
CA VAL A 253 11.54 1.04 5.36
C VAL A 253 11.66 1.61 6.78
N LEU A 254 10.72 2.46 7.18
CA LEU A 254 10.73 3.12 8.48
C LEU A 254 10.71 2.14 9.66
N PRO A 255 9.91 1.05 9.69
CA PRO A 255 9.93 0.09 10.79
C PRO A 255 11.32 -0.55 10.96
N ILE A 256 11.94 -0.90 9.82
CA ILE A 256 13.27 -1.52 9.78
C ILE A 256 14.31 -0.52 10.30
N PHE A 257 14.25 0.73 9.85
CA PHE A 257 15.13 1.80 10.34
C PHE A 257 14.98 2.05 11.84
N LEU A 258 13.75 2.05 12.37
CA LEU A 258 13.50 2.25 13.80
C LEU A 258 14.03 1.10 14.66
N GLN A 259 13.93 -0.13 14.15
CA GLN A 259 14.47 -1.31 14.81
C GLN A 259 16.01 -1.31 14.77
N ASP A 260 16.61 -0.97 13.62
CA ASP A 260 18.06 -0.99 13.44
C ASP A 260 18.75 0.13 14.22
N LEU A 261 18.22 1.36 14.19
CA LEU A 261 18.86 2.52 14.83
C LEU A 261 18.50 2.68 16.31
N PHE A 262 17.22 2.54 16.67
CA PHE A 262 16.73 2.83 18.02
C PHE A 262 16.40 1.58 18.83
N HIS A 263 16.48 0.39 18.25
CA HIS A 263 16.06 -0.88 18.85
C HIS A 263 14.62 -0.86 19.36
N TYR A 264 13.73 -0.20 18.60
CA TYR A 264 12.34 -0.09 18.99
C TYR A 264 11.59 -1.41 18.88
N THR A 265 10.73 -1.65 19.86
CA THR A 265 9.79 -2.76 19.86
C THR A 265 8.61 -2.47 18.92
N SER A 266 7.85 -3.49 18.53
CA SER A 266 6.71 -3.36 17.62
C SER A 266 5.66 -2.33 18.08
N SER A 267 5.41 -2.25 19.40
CA SER A 267 4.48 -1.27 19.97
C SER A 267 5.00 0.16 19.88
N GLN A 268 6.30 0.38 20.09
CA GLN A 268 6.94 1.69 19.94
C GLN A 268 6.93 2.16 18.49
N ILE A 269 7.16 1.25 17.54
CA ILE A 269 7.06 1.53 16.11
C ILE A 269 5.63 1.99 15.76
N ALA A 270 4.60 1.29 16.25
CA ALA A 270 3.21 1.69 16.02
C ALA A 270 2.89 3.11 16.52
N ILE A 271 3.43 3.50 17.69
CA ILE A 271 3.30 4.88 18.22
C ILE A 271 3.99 5.91 17.32
N VAL A 272 5.12 5.55 16.70
CA VAL A 272 5.78 6.44 15.72
C VAL A 272 4.91 6.63 14.47
N PHE A 273 4.31 5.56 13.95
CA PHE A 273 3.39 5.64 12.81
C PHE A 273 2.12 6.46 13.11
N LEU A 274 1.63 6.41 14.35
CA LEU A 274 0.52 7.26 14.79
C LEU A 274 0.83 8.76 14.60
N SER A 275 2.09 9.17 14.71
CA SER A 275 2.51 10.56 14.49
C SER A 275 2.30 10.98 13.03
N ASN A 276 2.48 10.08 12.07
CA ASN A 276 2.19 10.33 10.65
C ASN A 276 0.67 10.32 10.37
N SER A 277 -0.05 9.35 10.91
CA SER A 277 -1.48 9.16 10.59
C SER A 277 -2.41 10.19 11.24
N LEU A 278 -2.04 10.76 12.40
CA LEU A 278 -2.87 11.72 13.12
C LEU A 278 -3.14 13.02 12.31
N PRO A 279 -2.13 13.65 11.67
CA PRO A 279 -2.36 14.70 10.69
C PRO A 279 -3.35 14.31 9.59
N LEU A 280 -3.22 13.12 9.01
CA LEU A 280 -4.11 12.66 7.95
C LEU A 280 -5.55 12.55 8.45
N MET A 281 -5.75 12.01 9.65
CA MET A 281 -7.09 11.90 10.24
C MET A 281 -7.74 13.28 10.43
N ILE A 282 -7.02 14.25 11.02
CA ILE A 282 -7.64 15.51 11.44
C ILE A 282 -7.71 16.53 10.30
N LEU A 283 -6.66 16.62 9.48
CA LEU A 283 -6.53 17.67 8.47
C LEU A 283 -7.19 17.30 7.13
N SER A 284 -7.46 16.03 6.83
CA SER A 284 -8.01 15.65 5.51
C SER A 284 -9.39 16.27 5.20
N PRO A 285 -10.37 16.31 6.13
CA PRO A 285 -11.64 16.98 5.86
C PRO A 285 -11.48 18.49 5.68
N LEU A 286 -10.59 19.09 6.47
CA LEU A 286 -10.28 20.52 6.39
C LEU A 286 -9.59 20.86 5.06
N ALA A 287 -8.67 20.00 4.61
CA ALA A 287 -8.03 20.10 3.30
C ALA A 287 -9.07 20.02 2.18
N GLY A 288 -10.00 19.08 2.25
CA GLY A 288 -11.12 18.96 1.31
C GLY A 288 -11.95 20.24 1.21
N TYR A 289 -12.29 20.82 2.36
CA TYR A 289 -12.99 22.10 2.41
C TYR A 289 -12.18 23.27 1.80
N PHE A 290 -10.86 23.30 2.02
CA PHE A 290 -10.00 24.28 1.35
C PHE A 290 -9.98 24.05 -0.16
N VAL A 291 -9.89 22.81 -0.63
CA VAL A 291 -9.91 22.48 -2.05
C VAL A 291 -11.16 23.03 -2.74
N ASP A 292 -12.34 22.87 -2.12
CA ASP A 292 -13.59 23.38 -2.69
C ASP A 292 -13.59 24.93 -2.81
N ARG A 293 -12.96 25.64 -1.86
CA ARG A 293 -12.94 27.11 -1.85
C ARG A 293 -11.88 27.76 -2.74
N ILE A 294 -10.65 27.23 -2.71
CA ILE A 294 -9.49 27.87 -3.34
C ILE A 294 -8.96 27.08 -4.56
N GLY A 295 -9.66 26.00 -4.93
CA GLY A 295 -9.29 25.07 -5.98
C GLY A 295 -8.24 24.04 -5.52
N PRO A 296 -8.09 22.92 -6.23
CA PRO A 296 -7.23 21.81 -5.82
C PRO A 296 -5.73 22.10 -5.90
N PHE A 297 -5.28 22.94 -6.84
CA PHE A 297 -3.84 23.11 -7.06
C PHE A 297 -3.10 23.82 -5.91
N ARG A 298 -3.74 24.78 -5.22
CA ARG A 298 -3.11 25.49 -4.09
C ARG A 298 -2.81 24.53 -2.93
N PRO A 299 -3.79 23.77 -2.41
CA PRO A 299 -3.52 22.74 -1.40
C PRO A 299 -2.55 21.67 -1.87
N ALA A 300 -2.61 21.25 -3.14
CA ALA A 300 -1.66 20.27 -3.69
C ALA A 300 -0.20 20.77 -3.66
N ILE A 301 0.05 22.01 -4.12
CA ILE A 301 1.39 22.63 -4.08
C ILE A 301 1.86 22.76 -2.64
N LEU A 302 1.02 23.29 -1.75
CA LEU A 302 1.35 23.44 -0.34
C LEU A 302 1.69 22.08 0.29
N GLY A 303 0.92 21.04 -0.02
CA GLY A 303 1.18 19.69 0.45
C GLY A 303 2.53 19.14 -0.01
N PHE A 304 2.87 19.26 -1.29
CA PHE A 304 4.18 18.84 -1.79
C PHE A 304 5.34 19.68 -1.24
N VAL A 305 5.16 21.00 -1.10
CA VAL A 305 6.14 21.89 -0.48
C VAL A 305 6.37 21.55 1.00
N LEU A 306 5.36 21.07 1.72
CA LEU A 306 5.50 20.62 3.11
C LEU A 306 6.16 19.22 3.19
N THR A 307 5.82 18.30 2.28
CA THR A 307 6.41 16.95 2.29
C THR A 307 7.89 16.92 1.90
N ALA A 308 8.35 17.82 1.03
CA ALA A 308 9.74 17.87 0.60
C ALA A 308 10.75 18.06 1.76
N PRO A 309 10.67 19.14 2.57
CA PRO A 309 11.59 19.34 3.68
C PRO A 309 11.39 18.28 4.77
N SER A 310 10.17 17.83 5.04
CA SER A 310 9.95 16.79 6.06
C SER A 310 10.68 15.49 5.70
N LEU A 311 10.65 15.09 4.43
CA LEU A 311 11.38 13.93 3.94
C LEU A 311 12.89 14.15 3.98
N MET A 312 13.39 15.31 3.53
CA MET A 312 14.84 15.58 3.57
C MET A 312 15.39 15.61 5.01
N LEU A 313 14.64 16.18 5.94
CA LEU A 313 15.03 16.33 7.34
C LEU A 313 15.10 14.99 8.08
N LEU A 314 14.30 13.99 7.69
CA LEU A 314 14.43 12.61 8.20
C LEU A 314 15.85 12.05 7.94
N GLY A 315 16.50 12.50 6.87
CA GLY A 315 17.86 12.09 6.52
C GLY A 315 18.94 12.60 7.47
N LEU A 316 18.64 13.54 8.38
CA LEU A 316 19.60 14.02 9.38
C LEU A 316 19.71 13.06 10.58
N ILE A 317 18.78 12.12 10.71
CA ILE A 317 18.66 11.25 11.88
C ILE A 317 19.55 10.03 11.70
N HIS A 318 20.67 10.00 12.43
CA HIS A 318 21.64 8.89 12.40
C HIS A 318 22.04 8.39 13.79
N GLN A 319 21.63 9.07 14.86
CA GLN A 319 22.07 8.77 16.21
C GLN A 319 20.90 8.26 17.06
N ASN A 320 21.18 7.25 17.88
CA ASN A 320 20.23 6.74 18.87
C ASN A 320 20.18 7.67 20.10
N THR A 321 19.52 8.82 19.93
CA THR A 321 19.26 9.77 21.03
C THR A 321 17.77 10.04 21.17
N ILE A 322 17.33 10.34 22.41
CA ILE A 322 15.93 10.71 22.69
C ILE A 322 15.53 11.93 21.84
N PHE A 323 16.45 12.89 21.67
CA PHE A 323 16.24 14.06 20.83
C PHE A 323 15.96 13.68 19.37
N SER A 324 16.79 12.82 18.76
CA SER A 324 16.60 12.36 17.38
C SER A 324 15.27 11.62 17.19
N SER A 325 14.86 10.85 18.20
CA SER A 325 13.58 10.16 18.21
C SER A 325 12.37 11.10 18.26
N VAL A 326 12.42 12.15 19.09
CA VAL A 326 11.37 13.17 19.13
C VAL A 326 11.31 13.91 17.79
N LEU A 327 12.48 14.29 17.26
CA LEU A 327 12.59 15.00 16.00
C LEU A 327 12.04 14.18 14.82
N LEU A 328 12.31 12.87 14.80
CA LEU A 328 11.72 11.93 13.83
C LEU A 328 10.19 12.01 13.82
N ARG A 329 9.55 11.92 15.00
CA ARG A 329 8.09 11.97 15.11
C ARG A 329 7.53 13.32 14.65
N LEU A 330 8.22 14.42 14.95
CA LEU A 330 7.85 15.75 14.47
C LEU A 330 7.93 15.86 12.94
N PHE A 331 8.98 15.30 12.33
CA PHE A 331 9.12 15.30 10.87
C PHE A 331 8.08 14.39 10.20
N LEU A 332 7.74 13.25 10.80
CA LEU A 332 6.65 12.39 10.32
C LEU A 332 5.28 13.06 10.45
N PHE A 333 5.05 13.79 11.54
CA PHE A 333 3.84 14.61 11.69
C PHE A 333 3.75 15.68 10.60
N TRP A 334 4.86 16.37 10.33
CA TRP A 334 4.93 17.35 9.25
C TRP A 334 4.69 16.72 7.87
N PHE A 335 5.28 15.56 7.61
CA PHE A 335 5.01 14.79 6.39
C PHE A 335 3.51 14.45 6.27
N GLY A 336 2.89 14.00 7.35
CA GLY A 336 1.45 13.73 7.38
C GLY A 336 0.59 14.97 7.09
N CYS A 337 0.97 16.15 7.58
CA CYS A 337 0.30 17.42 7.24
C CYS A 337 0.41 17.75 5.74
N GLY A 338 1.55 17.45 5.12
CA GLY A 338 1.72 17.65 3.69
C GLY A 338 0.84 16.71 2.86
N VAL A 339 0.77 15.43 3.26
CA VAL A 339 -0.05 14.43 2.55
C VAL A 339 -1.55 14.68 2.73
N SER A 340 -2.00 15.10 3.90
CA SER A 340 -3.41 15.41 4.16
C SER A 340 -3.94 16.55 3.29
N LEU A 341 -3.07 17.49 2.91
CA LEU A 341 -3.39 18.57 1.97
C LEU A 341 -3.33 18.11 0.50
N ALA A 342 -2.32 17.30 0.14
CA ALA A 342 -2.10 16.90 -1.24
C ALA A 342 -3.09 15.84 -1.75
N MET A 343 -3.44 14.84 -0.92
CA MET A 343 -4.22 13.68 -1.36
C MET A 343 -5.65 14.07 -1.79
N PRO A 344 -6.46 14.75 -0.97
CA PRO A 344 -7.82 15.14 -1.36
C PRO A 344 -7.82 16.11 -2.55
N ALA A 345 -6.80 16.97 -2.63
CA ALA A 345 -6.63 17.93 -3.71
C ALA A 345 -6.38 17.27 -5.07
N LEU A 346 -5.46 16.30 -5.13
CA LEU A 346 -5.18 15.54 -6.35
C LEU A 346 -6.39 14.70 -6.78
N MET A 347 -7.07 14.06 -5.82
CA MET A 347 -8.31 13.32 -6.09
C MET A 347 -9.40 14.22 -6.68
N THR A 348 -9.57 15.43 -6.14
CA THR A 348 -10.54 16.41 -6.66
C THR A 348 -10.18 16.90 -8.06
N GLU A 349 -8.89 17.16 -8.30
CA GLU A 349 -8.43 17.57 -9.63
C GLU A 349 -8.69 16.49 -10.69
N ILE A 350 -8.62 15.20 -10.34
CA ILE A 350 -8.98 14.11 -11.26
C ILE A 350 -10.46 14.22 -11.68
N SER A 351 -11.36 14.48 -10.74
CA SER A 351 -12.79 14.69 -11.03
C SER A 351 -12.99 15.92 -11.92
N MET A 352 -12.43 17.07 -11.53
CA MET A 352 -12.58 18.32 -12.27
C MET A 352 -11.95 18.27 -13.66
N ALA A 353 -10.79 17.62 -13.82
CA ALA A 353 -10.13 17.45 -15.10
C ALA A 353 -10.93 16.50 -16.02
N THR A 354 -11.58 15.48 -15.45
CA THR A 354 -12.47 14.59 -16.20
C THR A 354 -13.69 15.35 -16.71
N GLU A 355 -14.34 16.13 -15.85
CA GLU A 355 -15.48 16.98 -16.22
C GLU A 355 -15.09 18.01 -17.30
N ALA A 356 -13.89 18.60 -17.21
CA ALA A 356 -13.39 19.53 -18.21
C ALA A 356 -13.14 18.88 -19.59
N VAL A 357 -12.69 17.62 -19.61
CA VAL A 357 -12.54 16.84 -20.86
C VAL A 357 -13.91 16.51 -21.44
N GLU A 358 -14.87 16.12 -20.61
CA GLU A 358 -16.25 15.83 -21.02
C GLU A 358 -16.96 17.07 -21.60
N LYS A 359 -16.79 18.25 -20.98
CA LYS A 359 -17.33 19.51 -21.51
C LYS A 359 -16.75 19.88 -22.87
N ARG A 360 -15.46 19.65 -23.10
CA ARG A 360 -14.80 19.92 -24.40
C ARG A 360 -15.18 18.92 -25.48
N HIS A 361 -15.52 17.70 -25.07
CA HIS A 361 -15.90 16.63 -25.97
C HIS A 361 -17.16 15.91 -25.46
N PRO A 362 -18.35 16.55 -25.59
CA PRO A 362 -19.59 16.00 -25.06
C PRO A 362 -19.87 14.63 -25.70
N GLY A 363 -20.15 13.63 -24.85
CA GLY A 363 -20.45 12.26 -25.29
C GLY A 363 -19.24 11.38 -25.62
N VAL A 364 -17.99 11.85 -25.48
CA VAL A 364 -16.78 11.03 -25.75
C VAL A 364 -16.63 9.81 -24.83
N PHE A 365 -17.22 9.87 -23.64
CA PHE A 365 -17.24 8.76 -22.71
C PHE A 365 -18.40 7.77 -22.97
N GLY A 366 -19.29 8.11 -23.90
CA GLY A 366 -20.50 7.35 -24.22
C GLY A 366 -21.41 7.13 -23.01
N ALA A 367 -22.34 6.18 -23.13
CA ALA A 367 -23.14 5.70 -21.99
C ALA A 367 -22.31 4.96 -20.91
N ARG A 368 -20.99 4.84 -21.09
CA ARG A 368 -20.08 3.99 -20.28
C ARG A 368 -19.36 4.76 -19.16
N GLY A 369 -19.96 5.84 -18.65
CA GLY A 369 -19.55 6.54 -17.43
C GLY A 369 -18.14 7.13 -17.46
N ALA A 370 -18.01 8.42 -17.79
CA ALA A 370 -16.74 9.15 -17.89
C ALA A 370 -15.85 8.98 -16.65
N TYR A 371 -16.48 9.05 -15.49
CA TYR A 371 -15.82 9.01 -14.20
C TYR A 371 -15.29 7.63 -13.83
N SER A 372 -15.95 6.55 -14.26
CA SER A 372 -15.48 5.18 -14.00
C SER A 372 -14.13 4.89 -14.66
N GLN A 373 -13.94 5.39 -15.89
CA GLN A 373 -12.68 5.25 -16.63
C GLN A 373 -11.58 6.11 -16.01
N ALA A 374 -11.91 7.34 -15.61
CA ALA A 374 -10.99 8.25 -14.95
C ALA A 374 -10.50 7.71 -13.60
N TYR A 375 -11.42 7.23 -12.74
CA TYR A 375 -11.08 6.66 -11.45
C TYR A 375 -10.39 5.30 -11.56
N GLY A 376 -10.74 4.47 -12.55
CA GLY A 376 -10.00 3.23 -12.82
C GLY A 376 -8.54 3.51 -13.18
N LEU A 377 -8.32 4.52 -14.03
CA LEU A 377 -6.98 4.95 -14.42
C LEU A 377 -6.22 5.61 -13.25
N SER A 378 -6.89 6.43 -12.44
CA SER A 378 -6.36 6.96 -11.18
C SER A 378 -5.93 5.85 -10.21
N ASN A 379 -6.77 4.84 -10.02
CA ASN A 379 -6.48 3.70 -9.14
C ASN A 379 -5.28 2.89 -9.65
N ALA A 380 -5.12 2.77 -10.97
CA ALA A 380 -3.92 2.16 -11.57
C ALA A 380 -2.65 2.97 -11.25
N ALA A 381 -2.69 4.31 -11.31
CA ALA A 381 -1.57 5.14 -10.89
C ALA A 381 -1.28 5.05 -9.39
N PHE A 382 -2.33 4.99 -8.56
CA PHE A 382 -2.18 4.73 -7.13
C PHE A 382 -1.48 3.40 -6.88
N ALA A 383 -1.94 2.31 -7.50
CA ALA A 383 -1.34 0.98 -7.39
C ALA A 383 0.12 0.94 -7.89
N ALA A 384 0.43 1.64 -8.99
CA ALA A 384 1.80 1.79 -9.47
C ALA A 384 2.69 2.47 -8.42
N GLY A 385 2.18 3.49 -7.74
CA GLY A 385 2.86 4.14 -6.62
C GLY A 385 3.13 3.20 -5.45
N THR A 386 2.14 2.36 -5.08
CA THR A 386 2.26 1.34 -4.01
C THR A 386 3.35 0.33 -4.32
N LEU A 387 3.46 -0.08 -5.58
CA LEU A 387 4.49 -1.03 -6.01
C LEU A 387 5.87 -0.36 -6.06
N ALA A 388 5.94 0.87 -6.57
CA ALA A 388 7.20 1.59 -6.73
C ALA A 388 7.85 1.94 -5.40
N GLY A 389 7.08 2.35 -4.38
CA GLY A 389 7.59 2.83 -3.09
C GLY A 389 8.57 1.88 -2.40
N PRO A 390 8.14 0.66 -2.02
CA PRO A 390 9.00 -0.30 -1.33
C PRO A 390 10.22 -0.73 -2.15
N LEU A 391 10.06 -0.91 -3.47
CA LEU A 391 11.16 -1.29 -4.37
C LEU A 391 12.22 -0.20 -4.46
N TYR A 392 11.79 1.03 -4.70
CA TYR A 392 12.65 2.22 -4.75
C TYR A 392 13.36 2.44 -3.41
N ALA A 393 12.61 2.44 -2.32
CA ALA A 393 13.11 2.73 -0.98
C ALA A 393 14.10 1.67 -0.49
N GLY A 394 13.73 0.40 -0.65
CA GLY A 394 14.57 -0.73 -0.25
C GLY A 394 15.90 -0.78 -1.02
N TYR A 395 15.87 -0.53 -2.32
CA TYR A 395 17.09 -0.55 -3.14
C TYR A 395 18.03 0.62 -2.81
N ILE A 396 17.50 1.84 -2.71
CA ILE A 396 18.32 3.02 -2.39
C ILE A 396 18.88 2.93 -0.97
N ARG A 397 18.07 2.50 0.01
CA ARG A 397 18.55 2.31 1.39
C ARG A 397 19.72 1.31 1.43
N LYS A 398 19.63 0.21 0.69
CA LYS A 398 20.68 -0.81 0.66
C LYS A 398 21.97 -0.28 0.03
N TRP A 399 21.87 0.52 -1.03
CA TRP A 399 23.04 0.94 -1.81
C TRP A 399 23.69 2.23 -1.29
N ALA A 400 22.89 3.20 -0.86
CA ALA A 400 23.33 4.55 -0.49
C ALA A 400 22.93 4.97 0.94
N GLY A 401 22.28 4.08 1.70
CA GLY A 401 21.89 4.33 3.08
C GLY A 401 20.60 5.15 3.25
N TRP A 402 20.24 5.38 4.52
CA TRP A 402 19.01 6.08 4.91
C TRP A 402 18.95 7.53 4.41
N GLY A 403 20.00 8.32 4.66
CA GLY A 403 20.02 9.74 4.28
C GLY A 403 19.85 9.97 2.78
N ALA A 404 20.47 9.13 1.94
CA ALA A 404 20.32 9.22 0.48
C ALA A 404 18.88 8.94 0.03
N MET A 405 18.23 7.91 0.60
CA MET A 405 16.84 7.57 0.32
C MET A 405 15.89 8.73 0.67
N THR A 406 16.03 9.29 1.87
CA THR A 406 15.12 10.35 2.33
C THR A 406 15.33 11.66 1.56
N VAL A 407 16.57 12.00 1.22
CA VAL A 407 16.87 13.16 0.36
C VAL A 407 16.35 12.96 -1.05
N SER A 408 16.52 11.78 -1.65
CA SER A 408 16.00 11.52 -3.00
C SER A 408 14.47 11.59 -3.05
N MET A 409 13.77 11.14 -2.00
CA MET A 409 12.32 11.33 -1.88
C MET A 409 11.93 12.82 -1.78
N GLY A 410 12.67 13.60 -0.99
CA GLY A 410 12.47 15.05 -0.89
C GLY A 410 12.67 15.77 -2.23
N VAL A 411 13.70 15.40 -2.99
CA VAL A 411 13.95 15.93 -4.35
C VAL A 411 12.82 15.55 -5.30
N LEU A 412 12.35 14.30 -5.26
CA LEU A 412 11.19 13.88 -6.05
C LEU A 412 9.93 14.68 -5.71
N SER A 413 9.73 15.03 -4.43
CA SER A 413 8.63 15.90 -4.02
C SER A 413 8.78 17.32 -4.59
N LEU A 414 10.00 17.89 -4.60
CA LEU A 414 10.26 19.19 -5.26
C LEU A 414 10.02 19.15 -6.77
N VAL A 415 10.33 18.03 -7.43
CA VAL A 415 9.98 17.81 -8.84
C VAL A 415 8.46 17.80 -9.02
N ALA A 416 7.71 17.17 -8.12
CA ALA A 416 6.25 17.21 -8.14
C ALA A 416 5.72 18.64 -8.01
N VAL A 417 6.28 19.47 -7.12
CA VAL A 417 5.96 20.91 -7.04
C VAL A 417 6.19 21.59 -8.38
N GLY A 418 7.36 21.37 -8.99
CA GLY A 418 7.70 21.94 -10.30
C GLY A 418 6.74 21.53 -11.41
N LEU A 419 6.30 20.27 -11.43
CA LEU A 419 5.31 19.76 -12.38
C LEU A 419 3.94 20.41 -12.16
N VAL A 420 3.47 20.47 -10.92
CA VAL A 420 2.18 21.08 -10.59
C VAL A 420 2.18 22.57 -10.93
N VAL A 421 3.21 23.32 -10.55
CA VAL A 421 3.32 24.76 -10.86
C VAL A 421 3.51 25.02 -12.35
N GLY A 422 4.43 24.30 -13.00
CA GLY A 422 4.85 24.57 -14.37
C GLY A 422 3.76 24.34 -15.41
N PHE A 423 2.85 23.41 -15.16
CA PHE A 423 1.75 23.12 -16.06
C PHE A 423 0.44 23.81 -15.71
N THR A 424 0.22 24.16 -14.45
CA THR A 424 -0.92 25.01 -14.06
C THR A 424 -0.72 26.46 -14.47
N GLY A 425 0.51 26.99 -14.35
CA GLY A 425 0.83 28.36 -14.73
C GLY A 425 0.89 28.63 -16.24
N ARG A 426 0.95 27.60 -17.10
CA ARG A 426 1.19 27.75 -18.55
C ARG A 426 -0.07 27.82 -19.43
N ARG A 427 -1.26 27.48 -18.92
CA ARG A 427 -2.50 27.52 -19.71
C ARG A 427 -3.70 27.96 -18.86
N GLY A 428 -3.90 29.28 -18.81
CA GLY A 428 -5.17 29.90 -18.48
C GLY A 428 -5.44 30.06 -16.98
N GLY A 429 -5.40 31.31 -16.54
CA GLY A 429 -6.35 31.89 -15.60
C GLY A 429 -6.65 31.11 -14.33
N TRP A 430 -6.13 31.63 -13.22
CA TRP A 430 -6.67 31.38 -11.90
C TRP A 430 -8.04 32.08 -11.75
N SER A 431 -9.07 31.59 -12.43
CA SER A 431 -10.47 31.81 -12.07
C SER A 431 -10.90 30.51 -11.38
N GLY A 432 -10.96 30.43 -10.06
CA GLY A 432 -11.83 31.28 -9.28
C GLY A 432 -13.26 30.92 -9.67
N CYS A 433 -13.92 30.16 -8.79
CA CYS A 433 -15.35 29.84 -8.81
C CYS A 433 -16.17 30.68 -9.81
N GLY A 434 -16.67 30.03 -10.87
CA GLY A 434 -17.71 30.55 -11.76
C GLY A 434 -17.43 31.88 -12.48
N ARG A 435 -16.83 31.82 -13.68
CA ARG A 435 -17.26 32.55 -14.89
C ARG A 435 -16.19 32.45 -15.99
N GLU A 436 -16.70 32.29 -17.21
CA GLU A 436 -16.03 32.46 -18.51
C GLU A 436 -15.01 31.33 -18.82
N ASP A 437 -15.22 30.49 -19.84
CA ASP A 437 -15.37 30.84 -21.25
C ASP A 437 -16.51 30.10 -21.98
N VAL A 438 -17.13 30.81 -22.92
CA VAL A 438 -18.19 30.42 -23.86
C VAL A 438 -17.75 29.30 -24.81
#